data_AF-A0A6B9YH63-F1
#
_entry.id   AF-A0A6B9YH63-F1
#
_cell.length_a   1.000
_cell.length_b   1.000
_cell.length_c   1.000
_cell.angle_alpha   90.00
_cell.angle_beta   90.00
_cell.angle_gamma   90.00
#
_symmetry.space_group_name_H-M   'P 1'
#
loop_
_entity.id
_entity.type
_entity.pdbx_description
1 polymer ?
#
loop_
_entity_poly.entity_id
_entity_poly.type
_entity_poly.pdbx_seq_one_letter_code
_entity_poly.pdbx_strand_id
1 'polypeptide(L)' 'MSQKNNRKSEKTVANKYYEPEDYEKQDQLSAGIAETHEQASDTLTEGTIDGKIERDNGENEDIPRKGYD' A
#
# COMPACT_ATOMS: atom_id res chain seq x y z
N MET A 1 -25.16 9.60 -31.07
CA MET A 1 -25.11 10.01 -29.64
C MET A 1 -24.70 8.80 -28.81
N SER A 2 -23.44 8.72 -28.36
CA SER A 2 -22.96 7.62 -27.52
C SER A 2 -22.06 8.16 -26.42
N GLN A 3 -22.66 8.81 -25.43
CA GLN A 3 -21.93 9.32 -24.26
C GLN A 3 -22.92 9.54 -23.11
N LYS A 4 -23.54 8.48 -22.61
CA LYS A 4 -24.41 8.58 -21.42
C LYS A 4 -24.21 7.50 -20.36
N ASN A 5 -23.30 6.55 -20.56
CA ASN A 5 -23.15 5.40 -19.65
C ASN A 5 -21.91 5.45 -18.73
N ASN A 6 -20.95 6.37 -18.91
CA ASN A 6 -19.72 6.40 -18.09
C ASN A 6 -19.82 7.10 -16.73
N ARG A 7 -20.84 7.93 -16.48
CA ARG A 7 -20.90 8.78 -15.26
C ARG A 7 -21.24 8.03 -13.96
N LYS A 8 -21.67 6.77 -14.02
CA LYS A 8 -22.01 5.98 -12.82
C LYS A 8 -20.77 5.37 -12.15
N SER A 9 -19.78 4.96 -12.95
CA SER A 9 -18.55 4.34 -12.43
C SER A 9 -17.61 5.34 -11.75
N GLU A 10 -17.63 6.61 -12.14
CA GLU A 10 -16.74 7.63 -11.56
C GLU A 10 -17.13 7.98 -10.11
N LYS A 11 -18.43 7.95 -9.79
CA LYS A 11 -18.93 8.22 -8.44
C LYS A 11 -18.62 7.10 -7.44
N THR A 12 -18.38 5.87 -7.90
CA THR A 12 -18.11 4.74 -7.00
C THR A 12 -16.67 4.74 -6.52
N VAL A 13 -15.72 5.23 -7.33
CA VAL A 13 -14.30 5.28 -6.95
C VAL A 13 -14.05 6.32 -5.85
N ALA A 14 -14.60 7.53 -6.00
CA ALA A 14 -14.38 8.62 -5.05
C ALA A 14 -15.02 8.37 -3.66
N ASN A 15 -15.99 7.46 -3.58
CA ASN A 15 -16.69 7.12 -2.33
C ASN A 15 -16.26 5.75 -1.76
N LYS A 16 -15.27 5.08 -2.36
CA LYS A 16 -14.81 3.78 -1.87
C LYS A 16 -13.79 4.01 -0.76
N TYR A 17 -14.04 3.40 0.39
CA TYR A 17 -13.12 3.32 1.51
C TYR A 17 -12.58 1.89 1.60
N TYR A 18 -11.44 1.74 2.28
CA TYR A 18 -10.90 0.43 2.61
C TYR A 18 -11.89 -0.37 3.46
N GLU A 19 -12.11 -1.62 3.07
CA GLU A 19 -12.81 -2.64 3.84
C GLU A 19 -11.88 -3.86 4.01
N PRO A 20 -11.89 -4.57 5.15
CA PRO A 20 -11.03 -5.75 5.36
C PRO A 20 -11.14 -6.82 4.27
N GLU A 21 -12.31 -6.98 3.67
CA GLU A 21 -12.56 -7.93 2.59
C GLU A 21 -11.87 -7.52 1.27
N ASP A 22 -11.38 -6.29 1.13
CA ASP A 22 -10.67 -5.83 -0.07
C ASP A 22 -9.39 -6.62 -0.37
N TYR A 23 -8.76 -7.24 0.65
CA TYR A 23 -7.62 -8.14 0.47
C TYR A 23 -7.97 -9.41 -0.32
N GLU A 24 -9.23 -9.83 -0.33
CA GLU A 24 -9.68 -11.05 -1.02
C GLU A 24 -10.28 -10.75 -2.40
N LYS A 25 -10.55 -9.48 -2.71
CA LYS A 25 -11.18 -9.07 -3.97
C LYS A 25 -10.14 -9.04 -5.10
N GLN A 26 -10.56 -9.50 -6.29
CA GLN A 26 -9.69 -9.58 -7.46
C GLN A 26 -9.78 -8.35 -8.39
N ASP A 27 -10.64 -7.37 -8.08
CA ASP A 27 -10.70 -6.15 -8.87
C ASP A 27 -9.56 -5.20 -8.52
N GLN A 28 -8.99 -4.57 -9.55
CA GLN A 28 -7.83 -3.69 -9.43
C GLN A 28 -8.02 -2.56 -8.41
N LEU A 29 -9.25 -2.03 -8.30
CA LEU A 29 -9.53 -0.94 -7.38
C LEU A 29 -9.46 -1.40 -5.92
N SER A 30 -10.10 -2.51 -5.57
CA SER A 30 -9.98 -3.09 -4.22
C SER A 30 -8.55 -3.49 -3.90
N ALA A 31 -7.85 -4.14 -4.83
CA ALA A 31 -6.46 -4.55 -4.62
C ALA A 31 -5.56 -3.33 -4.31
N GLY A 32 -5.67 -2.25 -5.08
CA GLY A 32 -4.88 -1.03 -4.82
C GLY A 32 -5.24 -0.30 -3.52
N ILE A 33 -6.51 -0.34 -3.10
CA ILE A 33 -6.93 0.21 -1.81
C ILE A 33 -6.36 -0.61 -0.66
N ALA A 34 -6.39 -1.95 -0.75
CA ALA A 34 -5.83 -2.83 0.25
C ALA A 34 -4.30 -2.68 0.35
N GLU A 35 -3.60 -2.65 -0.78
CA GLU A 35 -2.15 -2.45 -0.84
C GLU A 35 -1.72 -1.11 -0.21
N THR A 36 -2.43 -0.02 -0.51
CA THR A 36 -2.10 1.29 0.07
C THR A 36 -2.46 1.40 1.56
N HIS A 37 -3.48 0.67 2.02
CA HIS A 37 -3.78 0.56 3.45
C HIS A 37 -2.67 -0.17 4.21
N GLU A 38 -2.18 -1.28 3.66
CA GLU A 38 -1.03 -2.02 4.19
C GLU A 38 0.21 -1.13 4.25
N GLN A 39 0.60 -0.50 3.13
CA GLN A 39 1.76 0.40 3.09
C GLN A 39 1.68 1.53 4.13
N ALA A 40 0.50 2.11 4.37
CA ALA A 40 0.32 3.14 5.38
C ALA A 40 0.44 2.59 6.82
N SER A 41 -0.10 1.39 7.07
CA SER A 41 -0.01 0.70 8.36
C SER A 41 1.42 0.25 8.66
N ASP A 42 2.11 -0.30 7.69
CA ASP A 42 3.52 -0.69 7.77
C ASP A 42 4.37 0.54 8.05
N THR A 43 4.13 1.65 7.35
CA THR A 43 4.85 2.90 7.59
C THR A 43 4.67 3.40 9.03
N LEU A 44 3.46 3.26 9.59
CA LEU A 44 3.17 3.66 10.95
C LEU A 44 3.80 2.73 12.00
N THR A 45 3.89 1.44 11.69
CA THR A 45 4.30 0.40 12.65
C THR A 45 5.80 0.10 12.60
N GLU A 46 6.34 -0.05 11.41
CA GLU A 46 7.74 -0.40 11.14
C GLU A 46 8.60 0.83 10.79
N GLY A 47 7.97 1.96 10.47
CA GLY A 47 8.67 3.15 10.01
C GLY A 47 8.90 3.12 8.50
N THR A 48 10.00 3.71 8.01
CA THR A 48 10.25 3.76 6.57
C THR A 48 10.79 2.44 6.03
N ILE A 49 10.40 2.05 4.81
CA ILE A 49 11.02 0.94 4.04
C ILE A 49 12.40 1.37 3.51
N ASP A 50 13.19 2.05 4.34
CA ASP A 50 14.55 2.48 3.98
C ASP A 50 15.52 1.29 3.99
N GLY A 51 15.08 0.13 4.48
CA GLY A 51 15.91 -1.07 4.59
C GLY A 51 17.13 -0.80 5.48
N LYS A 52 16.89 -0.26 6.68
CA LYS A 52 17.94 0.03 7.66
C LYS A 52 17.84 -0.94 8.83
N ILE A 53 19.01 -1.27 9.37
CA ILE A 53 19.13 -2.04 10.60
C ILE A 53 19.03 -1.03 11.75
N GLU A 54 17.94 -1.09 12.51
CA GLU A 54 17.83 -0.39 13.79
C GLU A 54 18.60 -1.17 14.87
N ARG A 55 19.51 -0.50 15.58
CA ARG A 55 20.27 -1.07 16.69
C ARG A 55 19.65 -0.66 18.03
N ASP A 56 19.92 -1.42 19.09
CA ASP A 56 19.40 -1.19 20.46
C ASP A 56 19.73 0.21 21.04
N ASN A 57 20.72 0.91 20.46
CA ASN A 57 21.10 2.28 20.83
C ASN A 57 20.36 3.37 20.03
N GLY A 58 19.44 2.99 19.15
CA GLY A 58 18.67 3.88 18.27
C GLY A 58 19.42 4.33 17.01
N GLU A 59 20.56 3.74 16.69
CA GLU A 59 21.28 4.01 15.44
C GLU A 59 20.68 3.21 14.28
N ASN A 60 20.50 3.87 13.13
CA ASN A 60 20.03 3.27 11.89
C ASN A 60 21.18 3.12 10.90
N GLU A 61 21.51 1.88 10.53
CA GLU A 61 22.58 1.57 9.56
C GLU A 61 22.03 1.00 8.25
N ASP A 62 22.67 1.33 7.13
CA ASP A 62 22.28 0.78 5.82
C ASP A 62 22.59 -0.73 5.76
N ILE A 63 21.67 -1.54 5.21
CA ILE A 63 21.90 -2.97 5.00
C ILE A 63 23.09 -3.17 4.04
N PRO A 64 24.18 -3.84 4.46
CA PRO A 64 25.33 -4.05 3.60
C PRO A 64 24.99 -4.98 2.43
N ARG A 65 25.15 -4.48 1.20
CA ARG A 65 24.97 -5.26 -0.04
C ARG A 65 26.19 -6.14 -0.35
N LYS A 66 26.65 -6.93 0.62
CA LYS A 66 27.70 -7.94 0.38
C LYS A 66 27.04 -9.31 0.36
N GLY A 67 27.12 -9.98 -0.79
CA GLY A 67 26.78 -11.39 -0.88
C GLY A 67 27.77 -12.24 -0.08
N TYR A 68 27.41 -13.49 0.20
CA TYR A 68 28.37 -14.49 0.66
C TYR A 68 29.23 -14.90 -0.54
N ASP A 69 30.55 -14.69 -0.45
CA ASP A 69 31.54 -15.27 -1.37
C ASP A 69 31.74 -16.77 -1.10
#